data_AF-X0YG25-F1
#
_entry.id   AF-X0YG25-F1
#
_cell.length_a   1.000
_cell.length_b   1.000
_cell.length_c   1.000
_cell.angle_alpha   90.00
_cell.angle_beta   90.00
_cell.angle_gamma   90.00
#
_symmetry.space_group_name_H-M   'P 1'
#
loop_
_entity.id
_entity.type
_entity.pdbx_description
1 polymer ?
#
loop_
_entity_poly.entity_id
_entity_poly.type
_entity_poly.pdbx_seq_one_letter_code
_entity_poly.pdbx_strand_id
1 'polypeptide(L)' 'MACCEKCWGDAWLRSQSNREPQYENYTRLIEERKFSPCSPKESAGQFWDEEKGVDSRRLADKSK' A
#
# COMPACT_ATOMS: atom_id res chain seq x y z
N MET A 1 9.72 5.97 -1.31
CA MET A 1 8.47 5.31 -1.75
C MET A 1 7.74 4.85 -0.51
N ALA A 2 6.49 5.29 -0.30
CA ALA A 2 5.69 4.81 0.82
C ALA A 2 5.13 3.41 0.51
N CYS A 3 4.98 2.54 1.51
CA CYS A 3 4.30 1.26 1.35
C CYS A 3 2.85 1.46 0.90
N CYS A 4 2.40 0.69 -0.08
CA CYS A 4 1.00 0.61 -0.49
C CYS A 4 0.16 -0.09 0.59
N GLU A 5 -0.69 0.67 1.29
CA GLU A 5 -1.54 0.17 2.39
C GLU A 5 -2.52 -0.91 1.93
N LYS A 6 -3.13 -0.75 0.73
CA LYS A 6 -4.01 -1.79 0.18
C LYS A 6 -3.28 -3.11 -0.05
N CYS A 7 -2.13 -3.09 -0.71
CA CYS A 7 -1.35 -4.32 -0.92
C CYS A 7 -0.90 -4.93 0.41
N TRP A 8 -0.61 -4.11 1.42
CA TRP A 8 -0.23 -4.58 2.75
C TRP A 8 -1.39 -5.28 3.48
N GLY A 9 -2.59 -4.71 3.40
CA GLY A 9 -3.82 -5.31 3.95
C GLY A 9 -4.21 -6.60 3.24
N ASP A 10 -4.14 -6.63 1.90
CA ASP A 10 -4.39 -7.83 1.12
C ASP A 10 -3.37 -8.94 1.42
N ALA A 11 -2.10 -8.55 1.64
CA ALA A 11 -1.05 -9.49 2.02
C ALA A 11 -1.30 -10.10 3.40
N TRP A 12 -1.78 -9.31 4.36
CA TRP A 12 -2.20 -9.82 5.67
C TRP A 12 -3.30 -10.85 5.52
N LEU A 13 -4.35 -10.54 4.75
CA LEU A 13 -5.46 -11.47 4.51
C LEU A 13 -5.00 -12.77 3.84
N ARG A 14 -4.09 -12.69 2.85
CA ARG A 14 -3.50 -13.88 2.22
C ARG A 14 -2.70 -14.71 3.23
N SER A 15 -1.88 -14.07 4.07
CA SER A 15 -1.05 -14.77 5.08
C SER A 15 -1.88 -15.60 6.07
N GLN A 16 -3.09 -15.14 6.41
CA GLN A 16 -4.03 -15.86 7.26
C GLN A 16 -4.57 -17.15 6.59
N SER A 17 -4.55 -17.20 5.25
CA SER A 17 -5.12 -18.32 4.46
C SER A 17 -4.06 -19.33 4.01
N ASN A 18 -2.86 -18.88 3.64
CA ASN A 18 -1.83 -19.72 3.00
C ASN A 18 -0.64 -20.07 3.90
N ARG A 19 -0.59 -19.59 5.17
CA ARG A 19 0.53 -19.74 6.11
C ARG A 19 1.87 -19.17 5.62
N GLU A 20 1.88 -18.40 4.54
CA GLU A 20 3.08 -17.72 4.07
C GLU A 20 3.24 -16.36 4.79
N PRO A 21 4.47 -15.87 4.99
CA PRO A 21 4.69 -14.58 5.62
C PRO A 21 3.99 -13.43 4.87
N GLN A 22 3.49 -12.44 5.62
CA GLN A 22 2.85 -11.25 5.04
C GLN A 22 3.76 -10.52 4.04
N TYR A 23 5.06 -10.39 4.33
CA TYR A 23 5.99 -9.67 3.45
C TYR A 23 6.14 -10.37 2.08
N GLU A 24 6.11 -11.71 2.02
CA GLU A 24 6.18 -12.45 0.75
C GLU A 24 4.92 -12.24 -0.08
N ASN A 25 3.76 -12.34 0.57
CA ASN A 25 2.47 -12.05 -0.06
C ASN A 25 2.42 -10.60 -0.58
N TYR A 26 3.01 -9.65 0.15
CA TYR A 26 3.10 -8.26 -0.27
C TYR A 26 3.94 -8.08 -1.53
N THR A 27 5.14 -8.66 -1.58
CA THR A 27 6.00 -8.62 -2.76
C THR A 27 5.30 -9.23 -3.98
N ARG A 28 4.64 -10.38 -3.81
CA ARG A 28 3.86 -11.03 -4.88
C ARG A 28 2.73 -10.13 -5.37
N LEU A 29 1.99 -9.49 -4.46
CA LEU A 29 0.92 -8.56 -4.82
C LEU A 29 1.41 -7.34 -5.58
N ILE A 30 2.60 -6.80 -5.26
CA ILE A 30 3.19 -5.70 -6.02
C ILE A 30 3.51 -6.14 -7.46
N GLU A 31 4.10 -7.33 -7.64
CA GLU A 31 4.40 -7.86 -8.97
C GLU A 31 3.12 -8.20 -9.76
N GLU A 32 2.13 -8.83 -9.13
CA GLU A 32 0.83 -9.14 -9.73
C GLU A 32 0.11 -7.86 -10.23
N ARG A 33 0.27 -6.75 -9.50
CA ARG A 33 -0.38 -5.47 -9.81
C ARG A 33 0.50 -4.50 -10.60
N LYS A 34 1.66 -4.94 -11.09
CA LYS A 34 2.58 -4.08 -11.85
C LYS A 34 1.92 -3.40 -13.07
N PHE A 35 0.98 -4.10 -13.72
CA PHE A 35 0.22 -3.60 -14.87
C PHE A 35 -1.14 -2.98 -14.52
N SER A 36 -1.59 -3.14 -13.27
CA SER A 36 -2.83 -2.56 -12.75
C SER A 36 -2.59 -2.10 -11.30
N PRO A 37 -1.80 -1.02 -11.13
CA PRO A 37 -1.38 -0.57 -9.81
C PRO A 37 -2.55 -0.02 -9.00
N CYS A 38 -2.43 -0.07 -7.68
CA CYS A 38 -3.39 0.56 -6.78
C CYS A 38 -3.45 2.06 -7.04
N SER A 39 -4.64 2.65 -6.96
CA SER A 39 -4.80 4.10 -7.05
C SER A 39 -4.00 4.81 -5.94
N PRO A 40 -3.69 6.11 -6.08
CA PRO A 40 -3.03 6.88 -5.03
C PRO A 40 -3.76 6.80 -3.69
N LYS A 41 -5.10 6.84 -3.71
CA LYS A 41 -5.96 6.72 -2.53
C LYS A 41 -5.85 5.35 -1.87
N GLU A 42 -5.94 4.28 -2.64
CA GLU A 42 -5.76 2.91 -2.14
C GLU A 42 -4.36 2.66 -1.59
N SER A 43 -3.35 3.23 -2.24
CA SER A 43 -1.96 3.12 -1.80
C SER A 43 -1.70 3.86 -0.49
N ALA A 44 -2.37 5.00 -0.29
CA ALA A 44 -2.25 5.80 0.92
C ALA A 44 -3.09 5.26 2.09
N GLY A 45 -4.21 4.61 1.83
CA GLY A 45 -5.09 4.06 2.87
C GLY A 45 -5.48 5.12 3.89
N GLN A 46 -5.18 4.87 5.18
CA GLN A 46 -5.44 5.81 6.28
C GLN A 46 -4.69 7.15 6.16
N PHE A 47 -3.64 7.22 5.35
CA PHE A 47 -2.84 8.43 5.17
C PHE A 47 -3.36 9.33 4.03
N TRP A 48 -4.45 8.94 3.37
CA TRP A 48 -5.07 9.75 2.34
C TRP A 48 -5.74 10.99 2.95
N ASP A 49 -5.28 12.17 2.55
CA ASP A 49 -5.91 13.45 2.86
C ASP A 49 -7.02 13.72 1.83
N GLU A 50 -8.28 13.64 2.25
CA GLU A 50 -9.43 13.86 1.36
C GLU A 50 -9.57 15.32 0.91
N GLU A 51 -9.14 16.27 1.72
CA GLU A 51 -9.23 17.70 1.40
C GLU A 51 -8.19 18.09 0.34
N LYS A 52 -6.97 17.53 0.47
CA LYS A 52 -5.85 17.82 -0.43
C LYS A 52 -5.70 16.81 -1.57
N GLY A 53 -6.41 15.70 -1.54
CA GLY A 53 -6.32 14.61 -2.52
C GLY A 53 -4.91 14.04 -2.64
N VAL A 54 -4.20 13.88 -1.51
CA VAL A 54 -2.79 13.46 -1.49
C VAL A 54 -2.47 12.55 -0.31
N ASP A 55 -1.47 11.68 -0.47
CA ASP A 55 -0.87 10.95 0.64
C ASP A 55 -0.12 11.93 1.57
N SER A 56 -0.65 12.12 2.78
CA SER A 56 -0.11 13.04 3.79
C SER A 56 1.35 12.76 4.16
N ARG A 57 1.82 11.51 4.02
CA ARG A 57 3.23 11.14 4.26
C ARG A 57 4.19 11.83 3.28
N ARG A 58 3.71 12.15 2.07
CA ARG A 58 4.50 12.89 1.07
C ARG A 58 4.68 14.36 1.42
N LEU A 59 3.83 14.92 2.27
CA LEU A 59 3.95 16.30 2.74
C LEU A 59 4.97 16.40 3.88
N ALA A 60 5.01 15.39 4.76
CA ALA A 60 6.00 15.29 5.83
C ALA A 60 7.44 15.16 5.29
N ASP A 61 7.62 14.47 4.17
CA ASP A 61 8.94 14.23 3.57
C ASP A 61 9.57 15.50 2.95
N LYS A 62 8.76 16.49 2.55
CA LYS A 62 9.23 17.76 1.97
C LYS A 62 9.78 18.77 2.98
N SER A 63 9.77 18.43 4.26
CA SER A 63 10.23 19.31 5.35
C SER A 63 11.65 18.99 5.83
N LYS A 64 12.44 18.25 5.03
CA LYS A 64 13.84 17.92 5.30
C LYS A 64 14.77 18.42 4.20
#